data_AF-A0E1I7-F1
#
_entry.id   AF-A0E1I7-F1
#
_cell.length_a   1.000
_cell.length_b   1.000
_cell.length_c   1.000
_cell.angle_alpha   90.00
_cell.angle_beta   90.00
_cell.angle_gamma   90.00
#
_symmetry.space_group_name_H-M   'P 1'
#
loop_
_entity.id
_entity.type
_entity.pdbx_description
1 polymer ?
#
loop_
_entity_poly.entity_id
_entity_poly.type
_entity_poly.pdbx_seq_one_letter_code
_entity_poly.pdbx_strand_id
1 'polypeptide(L)'
;MNQNQQQLPFKTFQLLQLQCQKTKKFLSGNVRQESKLIGKSKSTLSLQMNANDDSINFIVELQDETENEFLCYGDLIAIKHFKSQLYVNTSNDNKHDELKEFEVYLNEEPEYFVIQPPEEENFSLLKYVNQHITHPFRLLSSDNRNYLISQQKNDNVFYSIGRQKLISKNQQEGIWNFVQSKSTNDNLKIFDRVHSAPIFIETRRKIIIRNWWTGFTLHSHTFYSQQRKTQEVTCYSHPRDDNDYWSIVKQNSRNTSKFISYDDQIFLQHIETGKYLNGSDQDSFSKLGKLVLCSDNAALLNTQAFDDFILEVNKPFTIKFNNYFLAQSSSRAESNTGIQQECIYVKKQSQECLWIIEKMI
;
A
#
# COMPACT_ATOMS: atom_id res chain seq x y z
N MET A 1 -27.42 29.07 -11.08
CA MET A 1 -27.20 27.63 -10.83
C MET A 1 -25.81 27.31 -11.32
N ASN A 2 -24.84 27.14 -10.43
CA ASN A 2 -23.49 26.72 -10.83
C ASN A 2 -23.59 25.25 -11.26
N GLN A 3 -23.31 24.97 -12.53
CA GLN A 3 -23.12 23.60 -12.98
C GLN A 3 -21.93 23.03 -12.20
N ASN A 4 -22.17 22.04 -11.36
CA ASN A 4 -21.10 21.27 -10.72
C ASN A 4 -20.30 20.60 -11.84
N GLN A 5 -19.18 21.20 -12.22
CA GLN A 5 -18.21 20.55 -13.08
C GLN A 5 -17.76 19.28 -12.37
N GLN A 6 -18.13 18.12 -12.90
CA GLN A 6 -17.64 16.84 -12.39
C GLN A 6 -16.12 16.83 -12.53
N GLN A 7 -15.43 16.71 -11.40
CA GLN A 7 -13.99 16.59 -11.37
C GLN A 7 -13.58 15.30 -12.06
N LEU A 8 -12.74 15.41 -13.10
CA LEU A 8 -12.19 14.24 -13.77
C LEU A 8 -11.26 13.46 -12.82
N PRO A 9 -11.17 12.12 -12.94
CA PRO A 9 -10.25 11.34 -12.13
C PRO A 9 -8.79 11.68 -12.40
N PHE A 10 -7.95 11.55 -11.38
CA PHE A 10 -6.52 11.82 -11.44
C PHE A 10 -5.74 10.68 -12.09
N LYS A 11 -4.62 11.03 -12.73
CA LYS A 11 -3.72 10.08 -13.38
C LYS A 11 -2.28 10.22 -12.90
N THR A 12 -1.47 9.19 -13.09
CA THR A 12 -0.02 9.27 -12.91
C THR A 12 0.61 10.30 -13.84
N PHE A 13 1.78 10.80 -13.45
CA PHE A 13 2.57 11.80 -14.19
C PHE A 13 1.89 13.16 -14.43
N GLN A 14 0.74 13.41 -13.79
CA GLN A 14 0.13 14.73 -13.72
C GLN A 14 0.85 15.60 -12.69
N LEU A 15 0.89 16.91 -12.95
CA LEU A 15 1.35 17.89 -11.98
C LEU A 15 0.23 18.18 -10.97
N LEU A 16 0.35 17.57 -9.79
CA LEU A 16 -0.65 17.61 -8.73
C LEU A 16 -0.15 18.38 -7.51
N GLN A 17 -1.11 18.85 -6.72
CA GLN A 17 -0.88 19.45 -5.41
C GLN A 17 -1.64 18.63 -4.37
N LEU A 18 -1.03 18.40 -3.20
CA LEU A 18 -1.67 17.66 -2.11
C LEU A 18 -2.22 18.65 -1.07
N GLN A 19 -3.54 18.83 -1.02
CA GLN A 19 -4.21 19.73 -0.11
C GLN A 19 -4.77 18.99 1.10
N CYS A 20 -4.36 19.36 2.32
CA CYS A 20 -4.96 18.80 3.53
C CYS A 20 -6.42 19.28 3.66
N GLN A 21 -7.35 18.33 3.89
CA GLN A 21 -8.77 18.65 3.96
C GLN A 21 -9.13 19.56 5.13
N LYS A 22 -8.52 19.34 6.31
CA LYS A 22 -8.79 20.12 7.53
C LYS A 22 -8.27 21.54 7.44
N THR A 23 -7.01 21.71 7.00
CA THR A 23 -6.33 23.02 7.03
C THR A 23 -6.45 23.80 5.73
N LYS A 24 -6.86 23.15 4.64
CA LYS A 24 -6.92 23.70 3.27
C LYS A 24 -5.57 24.18 2.72
N LYS A 25 -4.47 23.90 3.41
CA LYS A 25 -3.12 24.24 2.93
C LYS A 25 -2.53 23.09 2.10
N PHE A 26 -1.49 23.38 1.33
CA PHE A 26 -0.85 22.43 0.43
C PHE A 26 0.50 21.97 0.95
N LEU A 27 0.78 20.68 0.79
CA LEU A 27 2.11 20.11 0.99
C LEU A 27 3.12 20.91 0.15
N SER A 28 4.26 21.28 0.72
CA SER A 28 5.28 22.09 0.04
C SER A 28 6.68 21.60 0.38
N GLY A 29 7.50 21.27 -0.63
CA GLY A 29 8.91 20.89 -0.44
C GLY A 29 9.85 22.09 -0.50
N ASN A 30 10.44 22.49 0.63
CA ASN A 30 11.46 23.54 0.64
C ASN A 30 12.87 22.96 0.51
N VAL A 31 13.45 23.07 -0.69
CA VAL A 31 14.85 22.65 -0.93
C VAL A 31 15.77 23.83 -0.67
N ARG A 32 16.22 23.97 0.57
CA ARG A 32 17.32 24.90 0.89
C ARG A 32 18.65 24.20 0.62
N GLN A 33 19.39 24.68 -0.37
CA GLN A 33 20.80 24.30 -0.51
C GLN A 33 21.57 24.94 0.65
N GLU A 34 21.86 24.18 1.70
CA GLU A 34 22.85 24.62 2.69
C GLU A 34 24.23 24.58 2.05
N SER A 35 24.94 25.70 2.10
CA SER A 35 26.29 25.83 1.55
C SER A 35 27.23 24.84 2.24
N LYS A 36 27.83 23.94 1.44
CA LYS A 36 28.79 22.92 1.89
C LYS A 36 30.05 23.56 2.47
N LEU A 37 30.04 23.84 3.77
CA LEU A 37 31.25 24.06 4.55
C LEU A 37 31.36 22.89 5.54
N ILE A 38 32.00 21.82 5.08
CA ILE A 38 32.57 20.72 5.88
C ILE A 38 31.53 19.68 6.38
N GLY A 39 31.28 18.66 5.54
CA GLY A 39 30.81 17.34 5.99
C GLY A 39 29.29 17.13 6.08
N LYS A 40 28.75 16.34 5.12
CA LYS A 40 27.35 15.89 5.00
C LYS A 40 26.31 17.02 4.97
N SER A 41 25.94 17.46 3.76
CA SER A 41 24.75 18.29 3.55
C SER A 41 23.52 17.53 4.04
N LYS A 42 22.98 17.90 5.19
CA LYS A 42 21.65 17.46 5.63
C LYS A 42 20.67 18.49 5.08
N SER A 43 20.13 18.23 3.89
CA SER A 43 19.01 19.04 3.40
C SER A 43 17.84 18.85 4.36
N THR A 44 17.58 19.86 5.21
CA THR A 44 16.37 19.91 6.03
C THR A 44 15.22 20.28 5.11
N LEU A 45 14.69 19.26 4.45
CA LEU A 45 13.55 19.37 3.58
C LEU A 45 12.31 19.44 4.45
N SER A 46 12.01 20.64 4.93
CA SER A 46 10.78 20.87 5.67
C SER A 46 9.60 20.87 4.71
N LEU A 47 8.66 19.97 4.97
CA LEU A 47 7.34 20.04 4.36
C LEU A 47 6.54 21.11 5.08
N GLN A 48 6.31 22.22 4.37
CA GLN A 48 5.51 23.33 4.86
C GLN A 48 4.15 23.35 4.19
N MET A 49 3.28 24.19 4.73
CA MET A 49 1.94 24.39 4.21
C MET A 49 1.83 25.83 3.67
N ASN A 50 2.00 26.01 2.36
CA ASN A 50 1.94 27.32 1.68
C ASN A 50 1.13 27.23 0.37
N ALA A 51 0.64 28.35 -0.17
CA ALA A 51 -0.25 28.37 -1.32
C ALA A 51 0.37 28.94 -2.62
N ASN A 52 1.58 29.51 -2.57
CA ASN A 52 2.04 30.46 -3.61
C ASN A 52 3.49 30.25 -4.11
N ASP A 53 3.90 29.04 -4.51
CA ASP A 53 5.12 28.82 -5.31
C ASP A 53 5.09 27.43 -5.98
N ASP A 54 5.99 27.18 -6.92
CA ASP A 54 6.22 25.88 -7.57
C ASP A 54 6.65 24.77 -6.61
N SER A 55 6.97 25.10 -5.36
CA SER A 55 7.33 24.16 -4.28
C SER A 55 6.18 23.27 -3.82
N ILE A 56 4.95 23.54 -4.25
CA ILE A 56 3.76 22.74 -3.89
C ILE A 56 3.35 21.73 -4.97
N ASN A 57 4.11 21.67 -6.06
CA ASN A 57 3.82 20.80 -7.18
C ASN A 57 4.57 19.47 -7.05
N PHE A 58 3.83 18.39 -7.24
CA PHE A 58 4.33 17.02 -7.17
C PHE A 58 3.89 16.25 -8.41
N ILE A 59 4.69 15.26 -8.76
CA ILE A 59 4.37 14.20 -9.70
C ILE A 59 4.04 12.96 -8.87
N VAL A 60 2.94 12.30 -9.20
CA VAL A 60 2.57 11.01 -8.60
C VAL A 60 2.90 9.90 -9.59
N GLU A 61 3.72 8.95 -9.15
CA GLU A 61 4.22 7.82 -9.94
C GLU A 61 3.71 6.52 -9.32
N LEU A 62 3.28 5.55 -10.12
CA LEU A 62 2.99 4.19 -9.63
C LEU A 62 4.28 3.41 -9.46
N GLN A 63 4.31 2.46 -8.52
CA GLN A 63 5.50 1.61 -8.28
C GLN A 63 5.99 0.88 -9.53
N ASP A 64 5.09 0.38 -10.38
CA ASP A 64 5.45 -0.33 -11.62
C ASP A 64 5.74 0.60 -12.81
N GLU A 65 5.95 1.90 -12.55
CA GLU A 65 6.33 2.93 -13.54
C GLU A 65 5.36 3.06 -14.74
N THR A 66 4.10 2.65 -14.58
CA THR A 66 3.10 2.80 -15.64
C THR A 66 2.67 4.26 -15.78
N GLU A 67 2.84 4.79 -16.99
CA GLU A 67 2.48 6.17 -17.32
C GLU A 67 0.99 6.30 -17.67
N ASN A 68 0.38 7.44 -17.30
CA ASN A 68 -0.97 7.85 -17.70
C ASN A 68 -2.12 6.93 -17.23
N GLU A 69 -1.88 6.14 -16.19
CA GLU A 69 -2.90 5.31 -15.54
C GLU A 69 -3.73 6.12 -14.55
N PHE A 70 -5.01 5.76 -14.39
CA PHE A 70 -5.87 6.38 -13.38
C PHE A 70 -5.47 5.91 -11.99
N LEU A 71 -5.33 6.87 -11.06
CA LEU A 71 -5.07 6.55 -9.66
C LEU A 71 -6.34 5.97 -9.02
N CYS A 72 -6.19 4.89 -8.29
CA CYS A 72 -7.23 4.16 -7.58
C CYS A 72 -6.91 4.02 -6.09
N TYR A 73 -7.93 3.72 -5.28
CA TYR A 73 -7.70 3.32 -3.89
C TYR A 73 -6.96 1.96 -3.82
N GLY A 74 -5.94 1.90 -2.96
CA GLY A 74 -5.06 0.75 -2.75
C GLY A 74 -3.82 0.75 -3.65
N ASP A 75 -3.70 1.69 -4.59
CA ASP A 75 -2.49 1.87 -5.38
C ASP A 75 -1.29 2.23 -4.49
N LEU A 76 -0.12 1.71 -4.86
CA LEU A 76 1.16 2.12 -4.29
C LEU A 76 1.79 3.21 -5.16
N ILE A 77 1.97 4.38 -4.57
CA ILE A 77 2.49 5.55 -5.26
C ILE A 77 3.75 6.10 -4.61
N ALA A 78 4.66 6.61 -5.44
CA ALA A 78 5.72 7.51 -5.02
C ALA A 78 5.28 8.96 -5.30
N ILE A 79 5.64 9.88 -4.41
CA ILE A 79 5.26 11.30 -4.52
C ILE A 79 6.55 12.10 -4.74
N LYS A 80 6.80 12.50 -5.99
CA LYS A 80 8.01 13.17 -6.41
C LYS A 80 7.82 14.68 -6.45
N HIS A 81 8.63 15.42 -5.73
CA HIS A 81 8.60 16.87 -5.74
C HIS A 81 9.10 17.40 -7.09
N PHE A 82 8.27 18.18 -7.79
CA PHE A 82 8.52 18.58 -9.18
C PHE A 82 9.84 19.35 -9.35
N LYS A 83 10.15 20.29 -8.46
CA LYS A 83 11.32 21.16 -8.64
C LYS A 83 12.63 20.46 -8.32
N SER A 84 12.67 19.63 -7.26
CA SER A 84 13.91 18.98 -6.82
C SER A 84 14.08 17.57 -7.33
N GLN A 85 13.04 16.96 -7.90
CA GLN A 85 13.04 15.57 -8.36
C GLN A 85 13.29 14.54 -7.24
N LEU A 86 13.07 14.94 -5.98
CA LEU A 86 13.22 14.09 -4.80
C LEU A 86 11.84 13.59 -4.33
N TYR A 87 11.78 12.43 -3.70
CA TYR A 87 10.55 11.79 -3.24
C TYR A 87 10.23 12.10 -1.79
N VAL A 88 8.95 12.30 -1.48
CA VAL A 88 8.46 12.40 -0.11
C VAL A 88 8.76 11.09 0.63
N ASN A 89 9.39 11.19 1.79
CA ASN A 89 9.74 10.09 2.66
C ASN A 89 9.39 10.43 4.11
N THR A 90 9.22 9.41 4.96
CA THR A 90 9.00 9.50 6.40
C THR A 90 10.16 8.82 7.14
N SER A 91 10.57 9.37 8.28
CA SER A 91 11.74 8.85 8.98
C SER A 91 11.45 7.47 9.56
N ASN A 92 12.32 6.50 9.31
CA ASN A 92 12.28 5.21 9.97
C ASN A 92 12.92 5.32 11.35
N ASP A 93 12.13 5.15 12.41
CA ASP A 93 12.68 4.71 13.67
C ASP A 93 12.13 3.32 13.96
N ASN A 94 13.03 2.36 14.19
CA ASN A 94 12.70 0.95 14.38
C ASN A 94 11.90 0.69 15.68
N LYS A 95 11.61 1.74 16.45
CA LYS A 95 10.78 1.68 17.66
C LYS A 95 9.33 1.96 17.28
N HIS A 96 8.47 0.94 17.34
CA HIS A 96 7.02 1.15 17.34
C HIS A 96 6.63 1.84 18.65
N ASP A 97 6.47 3.15 18.58
CA ASP A 97 5.83 3.93 19.60
C ASP A 97 4.64 4.63 18.94
N GLU A 98 3.43 4.21 19.29
CA GLU A 98 2.18 4.66 18.65
C GLU A 98 1.98 6.18 18.73
N LEU A 99 2.64 6.84 19.69
CA LEU A 99 2.54 8.29 19.89
C LEU A 99 3.67 9.08 19.26
N LYS A 100 4.66 8.39 18.66
CA LYS A 100 5.83 9.05 18.11
C LYS A 100 5.50 9.74 16.80
N GLU A 101 5.97 10.97 16.70
CA GLU A 101 5.95 11.75 15.47
C GLU A 101 7.23 11.47 14.69
N PHE A 102 7.06 11.20 13.39
CA PHE A 102 8.15 10.94 12.46
C PHE A 102 8.35 12.15 11.55
N GLU A 103 9.60 12.47 11.26
CA GLU A 103 9.93 13.56 10.34
C GLU A 103 9.54 13.16 8.92
N VAL A 104 8.95 14.06 8.15
CA VAL A 104 8.71 13.88 6.71
C VAL A 104 9.68 14.79 5.97
N TYR A 105 10.38 14.24 4.99
CA TYR A 105 11.46 14.90 4.25
C TYR A 105 11.41 14.50 2.77
N LEU A 106 12.29 15.05 1.92
CA LEU A 106 12.49 14.51 0.57
C LEU A 106 13.80 13.72 0.48
N ASN A 107 13.83 12.65 -0.31
CA ASN A 107 14.98 11.78 -0.51
C ASN A 107 15.17 11.43 -2.00
N GLU A 108 16.34 10.92 -2.37
CA GLU A 108 16.60 10.43 -3.73
C GLU A 108 15.88 9.10 -3.99
N GLU A 109 15.81 8.23 -3.00
CA GLU A 109 15.09 6.96 -3.07
C GLU A 109 13.59 7.16 -2.78
N PRO A 110 12.70 6.54 -3.56
CA PRO A 110 11.27 6.62 -3.32
C PRO A 110 10.87 5.79 -2.11
N GLU A 111 10.04 6.38 -1.25
CA GLU A 111 9.16 5.64 -0.34
C GLU A 111 7.78 5.57 -0.98
N TYR A 112 7.14 4.41 -0.87
CA TYR A 112 5.83 4.18 -1.44
C TYR A 112 4.73 4.38 -0.39
N PHE A 113 3.61 4.93 -0.85
CA PHE A 113 2.42 5.18 -0.04
C PHE A 113 1.23 4.47 -0.67
N VAL A 114 0.44 3.78 0.16
CA VAL A 114 -0.88 3.28 -0.23
C VAL A 114 -1.89 4.42 -0.17
N ILE A 115 -2.63 4.62 -1.26
CA ILE A 115 -3.78 5.54 -1.28
C ILE A 115 -4.98 4.87 -0.61
N GLN A 116 -5.31 5.29 0.60
CA GLN A 116 -6.42 4.72 1.36
C GLN A 116 -7.68 5.59 1.34
N PRO A 117 -8.87 4.99 1.42
CA PRO A 117 -10.10 5.70 1.72
C PRO A 117 -10.02 6.58 2.98
N PRO A 118 -10.81 7.69 3.03
CA PRO A 118 -10.83 8.60 4.17
C PRO A 118 -11.67 8.07 5.34
N GLU A 119 -12.41 6.99 5.15
CA GLU A 119 -13.19 6.30 6.18
C GLU A 119 -12.44 5.03 6.63
N GLU A 120 -12.47 4.73 7.93
CA GLU A 120 -11.86 3.52 8.51
C GLU A 120 -12.90 2.41 8.78
N GLU A 121 -14.17 2.64 8.45
CA GLU A 121 -15.24 1.69 8.80
C GLU A 121 -15.27 0.49 7.83
N ASN A 122 -14.89 -0.68 8.37
CA ASN A 122 -14.63 -1.94 7.68
C ASN A 122 -15.62 -2.38 6.58
N PHE A 123 -16.93 -2.12 6.70
CA PHE A 123 -17.92 -2.60 5.71
C PHE A 123 -18.15 -1.64 4.54
N SER A 124 -17.77 -0.37 4.69
CA SER A 124 -17.88 0.66 3.66
C SER A 124 -16.81 0.51 2.58
N LEU A 125 -15.70 -0.19 2.88
CA LEU A 125 -14.50 -0.16 2.05
C LEU A 125 -14.66 -0.82 0.68
N LEU A 126 -15.58 -1.78 0.56
CA LEU A 126 -15.88 -2.41 -0.73
C LEU A 126 -16.40 -1.40 -1.76
N LYS A 127 -17.01 -0.29 -1.32
CA LYS A 127 -17.45 0.75 -2.24
C LYS A 127 -16.26 1.40 -2.95
N TYR A 128 -15.08 1.44 -2.34
CA TYR A 128 -13.88 2.07 -2.90
C TYR A 128 -13.03 1.13 -3.76
N VAL A 129 -13.34 -0.17 -3.75
CA VAL A 129 -12.65 -1.14 -4.62
C VAL A 129 -12.88 -0.73 -6.07
N ASN A 130 -11.79 -0.64 -6.85
CA ASN A 130 -11.79 -0.20 -8.25
C ASN A 130 -12.30 1.23 -8.48
N GLN A 131 -12.45 2.04 -7.43
CA GLN A 131 -12.79 3.44 -7.60
C GLN A 131 -11.55 4.27 -7.89
N HIS A 132 -11.63 5.03 -8.97
CA HIS A 132 -10.65 6.07 -9.24
C HIS A 132 -10.72 7.16 -8.15
N ILE A 133 -9.59 7.76 -7.85
CA ILE A 133 -9.50 8.86 -6.89
C ILE A 133 -10.19 10.09 -7.47
N THR A 134 -11.39 10.38 -6.97
CA THR A 134 -12.10 11.66 -7.14
C THR A 134 -12.50 12.28 -5.81
N HIS A 135 -12.18 11.60 -4.71
CA HIS A 135 -12.60 11.92 -3.34
C HIS A 135 -11.36 12.06 -2.44
N PRO A 136 -11.52 12.59 -1.22
CA PRO A 136 -10.42 12.65 -0.27
C PRO A 136 -9.83 11.27 0.03
N PHE A 137 -8.57 11.23 0.44
CA PHE A 137 -7.85 10.00 0.71
C PHE A 137 -6.84 10.17 1.85
N ARG A 138 -6.26 9.08 2.31
CA ARG A 138 -5.09 9.05 3.19
C ARG A 138 -3.91 8.44 2.45
N LEU A 139 -2.71 8.73 2.96
CA LEU A 139 -1.47 8.15 2.47
C LEU A 139 -0.81 7.41 3.62
N LEU A 140 -0.68 6.09 3.49
CA LEU A 140 -0.01 5.23 4.45
C LEU A 140 1.29 4.72 3.83
N SER A 141 2.42 5.00 4.45
CA SER A 141 3.71 4.44 4.04
C SER A 141 3.67 2.91 4.05
N SER A 142 4.07 2.28 2.95
CA SER A 142 4.24 0.83 2.85
C SER A 142 5.47 0.32 3.61
N ASP A 143 6.37 1.23 3.99
CA ASP A 143 7.68 0.88 4.54
C ASP A 143 7.60 0.81 6.05
N ASN A 144 6.94 1.78 6.68
CA ASN A 144 6.92 1.92 8.13
C ASN A 144 5.53 2.14 8.73
N ARG A 145 4.48 2.12 7.89
CA ARG A 145 3.08 2.33 8.28
C ARG A 145 2.80 3.70 8.89
N ASN A 146 3.60 4.71 8.57
CA ASN A 146 3.30 6.08 8.93
C ASN A 146 2.27 6.68 7.98
N TYR A 147 1.18 7.16 8.54
CA TYR A 147 0.28 8.07 7.85
C TYR A 147 0.97 9.41 7.63
N LEU A 148 0.86 9.95 6.42
CA LEU A 148 1.22 11.34 6.14
C LEU A 148 0.14 12.26 6.71
N ILE A 149 0.49 13.09 7.69
CA ILE A 149 -0.44 13.93 8.45
C ILE A 149 0.03 15.39 8.43
N SER A 150 -0.91 16.34 8.39
CA SER A 150 -0.66 17.76 8.59
C SER A 150 -0.93 18.16 10.05
N GLN A 151 0.11 18.50 10.81
CA GLN A 151 -0.03 18.94 12.20
C GLN A 151 0.24 20.45 12.35
N GLN A 152 -0.52 21.08 13.26
CA GLN A 152 -0.27 22.44 13.72
C GLN A 152 0.67 22.42 14.93
N LYS A 153 1.79 23.16 14.88
CA LYS A 153 2.70 23.30 16.02
C LYS A 153 2.23 24.39 16.97
N ASN A 154 2.03 25.58 16.40
CA ASN A 154 1.59 26.82 17.05
C ASN A 154 0.56 27.51 16.13
N ASP A 155 -0.04 28.62 16.58
CA ASP A 155 -1.19 29.28 15.93
C ASP A 155 -1.09 29.48 14.41
N ASN A 156 0.12 29.60 13.84
CA ASN A 156 0.30 29.82 12.40
C ASN A 156 1.23 28.84 11.66
N VAL A 157 1.89 27.91 12.36
CA VAL A 157 2.92 27.04 11.76
C VAL A 157 2.41 25.61 11.65
N PHE A 158 2.38 25.11 10.43
CA PHE A 158 1.93 23.76 10.08
C PHE A 158 3.04 23.02 9.37
N TYR A 159 3.15 21.73 9.65
CA TYR A 159 4.18 20.85 9.13
C TYR A 159 3.60 19.47 8.87
N SER A 160 4.22 18.74 7.96
CA SER A 160 3.88 17.34 7.72
C SER A 160 4.69 16.42 8.61
N ILE A 161 4.01 15.44 9.21
CA ILE A 161 4.63 14.38 10.01
C ILE A 161 4.13 13.01 9.57
N GLY A 162 4.92 11.99 9.86
CA GLY A 162 4.48 10.59 9.87
C GLY A 162 3.92 10.22 11.24
N ARG A 163 2.85 9.41 11.29
CA ARG A 163 2.43 8.69 12.52
C ARG A 163 1.91 7.29 12.22
N GLN A 164 2.22 6.34 13.08
CA GLN A 164 1.76 4.94 12.92
C GLN A 164 0.26 4.75 13.17
N LYS A 165 -0.37 5.66 13.93
CA LYS A 165 -1.78 5.55 14.33
C LYS A 165 -2.50 6.88 14.25
N LEU A 166 -3.70 6.84 13.69
CA LEU A 166 -4.64 7.95 13.73
C LEU A 166 -5.47 7.82 15.01
N ILE A 167 -5.29 8.76 15.92
CA ILE A 167 -6.20 8.93 17.06
C ILE A 167 -7.38 9.80 16.65
N SER A 168 -8.53 9.64 17.30
CA SER A 168 -9.78 10.38 16.98
C SER A 168 -9.60 11.89 16.81
N LYS A 169 -8.70 12.50 17.59
CA LYS A 169 -8.38 13.94 17.52
C LYS A 169 -7.74 14.37 16.18
N ASN A 170 -7.04 13.48 15.49
CA ASN A 170 -6.21 13.77 14.32
C ASN A 170 -6.65 13.02 13.06
N GLN A 171 -7.78 12.28 13.10
CA GLN A 171 -8.28 11.53 11.94
C GLN A 171 -8.48 12.39 10.68
N GLN A 172 -8.81 13.68 10.86
CA GLN A 172 -9.02 14.64 9.78
C GLN A 172 -7.72 15.30 9.29
N GLU A 173 -6.64 15.23 10.07
CA GLU A 173 -5.34 15.82 9.73
C GLU A 173 -4.56 14.98 8.72
N GLY A 174 -4.89 13.68 8.61
CA GLY A 174 -4.32 12.76 7.62
C GLY A 174 -5.13 12.62 6.34
N ILE A 175 -6.16 13.46 6.13
CA ILE A 175 -6.99 13.41 4.93
C ILE A 175 -6.53 14.48 3.93
N TRP A 176 -6.28 14.04 2.71
CA TRP A 176 -5.72 14.81 1.60
C TRP A 176 -6.66 14.82 0.41
N ASN A 177 -6.49 15.83 -0.44
CA ASN A 177 -7.13 15.95 -1.74
C ASN A 177 -6.04 16.21 -2.78
N PHE A 178 -6.15 15.59 -3.94
CA PHE A 178 -5.40 16.04 -5.10
C PHE A 178 -6.07 17.28 -5.68
N VAL A 179 -5.26 18.24 -6.12
CA VAL A 179 -5.67 19.44 -6.83
C VAL A 179 -4.78 19.57 -8.06
N GLN A 180 -5.38 19.77 -9.24
CA GLN A 180 -4.59 20.00 -10.45
C GLN A 180 -3.87 21.34 -10.37
N SER A 181 -2.59 21.35 -10.70
CA SER A 181 -1.81 22.60 -10.73
C SER A 181 -2.28 23.49 -11.89
N LYS A 182 -2.58 24.75 -11.60
CA LYS A 182 -3.05 25.73 -12.61
C LYS A 182 -1.95 26.12 -13.61
N SER A 183 -0.67 25.91 -13.31
CA SER A 183 0.44 26.49 -14.09
C SER A 183 0.76 25.73 -15.38
N THR A 184 0.08 24.62 -15.70
CA THR A 184 0.45 23.76 -16.83
C THR A 184 -0.75 23.39 -17.70
N ASN A 185 -1.47 24.38 -18.22
CA ASN A 185 -2.60 24.11 -19.11
C ASN A 185 -2.26 23.83 -20.59
N ASP A 186 -1.02 24.00 -21.07
CA ASP A 186 -0.81 23.94 -22.54
C ASP A 186 0.19 22.89 -23.06
N ASN A 187 1.04 22.25 -22.24
CA ASN A 187 2.12 21.39 -22.76
C ASN A 187 2.23 19.97 -22.19
N LEU A 188 1.51 19.62 -21.13
CA LEU A 188 1.39 18.21 -20.72
C LEU A 188 0.36 17.58 -21.64
N LYS A 189 0.85 17.08 -22.80
CA LYS A 189 0.06 16.35 -23.79
C LYS A 189 -0.84 15.39 -23.03
N ILE A 190 -2.14 15.56 -23.20
CA ILE A 190 -3.15 14.59 -22.79
C ILE A 190 -2.78 13.32 -23.55
N PHE A 191 -2.06 12.42 -22.89
CA PHE A 191 -1.76 11.13 -23.49
C PHE A 191 -3.10 10.40 -23.62
N ASP A 192 -3.40 9.98 -24.85
CA ASP A 192 -4.60 9.20 -25.15
C ASP A 192 -4.69 8.01 -24.19
N ARG A 193 -5.93 7.64 -23.84
CA ARG A 193 -6.19 6.51 -22.95
C ARG A 193 -5.51 5.26 -23.49
N VAL A 194 -4.45 4.81 -22.85
CA VAL A 194 -4.06 3.41 -22.94
C VAL A 194 -4.94 2.70 -21.93
N HIS A 195 -6.05 2.13 -22.40
CA HIS A 195 -6.74 1.14 -21.59
C HIS A 195 -5.86 -0.11 -21.59
N SER A 196 -5.09 -0.34 -20.54
CA SER A 196 -4.45 -1.64 -20.35
C SER A 196 -5.55 -2.69 -20.24
N ALA A 197 -5.54 -3.69 -21.12
CA ALA A 197 -6.46 -4.82 -21.00
C ALA A 197 -6.28 -5.50 -19.62
N PRO A 198 -7.35 -6.04 -19.02
CA PRO A 198 -7.24 -6.73 -17.74
C PRO A 198 -6.22 -7.87 -17.84
N ILE A 199 -5.33 -7.96 -16.84
CA ILE A 199 -4.32 -9.01 -16.74
C ILE A 199 -4.88 -10.10 -15.83
N PHE A 200 -5.46 -11.13 -16.43
CA PHE A 200 -5.98 -12.29 -15.72
C PHE A 200 -4.87 -13.17 -15.16
N ILE A 201 -5.06 -13.69 -13.95
CA ILE A 201 -4.07 -14.52 -13.27
C ILE A 201 -4.10 -15.94 -13.81
N GLU A 202 -2.95 -16.40 -14.29
CA GLU A 202 -2.76 -17.77 -14.76
C GLU A 202 -2.20 -18.66 -13.64
N THR A 203 -2.70 -19.90 -13.57
CA THR A 203 -2.17 -20.93 -12.67
C THR A 203 -0.68 -21.16 -12.92
N ARG A 204 0.08 -21.42 -11.86
CA ARG A 204 1.54 -21.70 -11.88
C ARG A 204 2.44 -20.55 -12.31
N ARG A 205 1.91 -19.34 -12.55
CA ARG A 205 2.74 -18.15 -12.75
C ARG A 205 3.30 -17.63 -11.44
N LYS A 206 4.46 -17.00 -11.54
CA LYS A 206 5.11 -16.31 -10.43
C LYS A 206 4.36 -15.01 -10.18
N ILE A 207 3.94 -14.79 -8.93
CA ILE A 207 3.16 -13.62 -8.53
C ILE A 207 3.66 -13.04 -7.22
N ILE A 208 3.36 -11.76 -7.00
CA ILE A 208 3.48 -11.09 -5.70
C ILE A 208 2.07 -10.82 -5.18
N ILE A 209 1.81 -11.26 -3.94
CA ILE A 209 0.54 -11.01 -3.25
C ILE A 209 0.76 -9.92 -2.21
N ARG A 210 0.02 -8.82 -2.33
CA ARG A 210 0.13 -7.65 -1.46
C ARG A 210 -1.17 -7.38 -0.73
N ASN A 211 -1.09 -7.00 0.53
CA ASN A 211 -2.22 -6.48 1.26
C ASN A 211 -2.66 -5.14 0.65
N TRP A 212 -3.93 -5.08 0.21
CA TRP A 212 -4.49 -3.91 -0.47
C TRP A 212 -4.46 -2.67 0.43
N TRP A 213 -4.64 -2.87 1.74
CA TRP A 213 -4.74 -1.78 2.71
C TRP A 213 -3.38 -1.24 3.13
N THR A 214 -2.41 -2.09 3.43
CA THR A 214 -1.14 -1.67 4.07
C THR A 214 0.04 -1.55 3.11
N GLY A 215 -0.03 -2.23 1.96
CA GLY A 215 1.07 -2.28 1.02
C GLY A 215 2.09 -3.40 1.27
N PHE A 216 1.93 -4.19 2.34
CA PHE A 216 2.87 -5.25 2.71
C PHE A 216 2.61 -6.52 1.90
N THR A 217 3.65 -7.28 1.57
CA THR A 217 3.54 -8.52 0.80
C THR A 217 3.47 -9.75 1.68
N LEU A 218 2.77 -10.77 1.20
CA LEU A 218 2.83 -12.10 1.79
C LEU A 218 4.24 -12.65 1.56
N HIS A 219 4.92 -13.03 2.65
CA HIS A 219 6.35 -13.32 2.64
C HIS A 219 6.65 -14.59 3.44
N SER A 220 7.39 -15.55 2.88
CA SER A 220 7.77 -16.76 3.62
C SER A 220 9.27 -16.94 3.72
N HIS A 221 9.75 -17.19 4.93
CA HIS A 221 11.17 -17.37 5.18
C HIS A 221 11.69 -18.69 4.61
N THR A 222 12.96 -18.76 4.21
CA THR A 222 13.62 -20.03 3.82
C THR A 222 14.07 -20.87 5.03
N PHE A 223 14.02 -20.29 6.23
CA PHE A 223 14.36 -20.95 7.49
C PHE A 223 13.12 -21.18 8.37
N TYR A 224 13.28 -22.06 9.35
CA TYR A 224 12.27 -22.33 10.36
C TYR A 224 12.42 -21.36 11.53
N SER A 225 11.29 -20.85 12.06
CA SER A 225 11.33 -20.00 13.26
C SER A 225 11.91 -20.79 14.43
N GLN A 226 12.77 -20.16 15.24
CA GLN A 226 13.48 -20.85 16.32
C GLN A 226 12.54 -21.41 17.38
N GLN A 227 11.46 -20.67 17.66
CA GLN A 227 10.55 -20.98 18.76
C GLN A 227 9.50 -22.02 18.36
N ARG A 228 8.91 -21.93 17.17
CA ARG A 228 7.86 -22.88 16.73
C ARG A 228 8.36 -24.00 15.83
N LYS A 229 9.57 -23.88 15.27
CA LYS A 229 10.13 -24.83 14.30
C LYS A 229 9.21 -25.02 13.10
N THR A 230 8.52 -23.96 12.69
CA THR A 230 7.69 -23.91 11.48
C THR A 230 8.25 -22.88 10.51
N GLN A 231 8.00 -23.05 9.22
CA GLN A 231 8.34 -22.02 8.24
C GLN A 231 7.33 -20.90 8.35
N GLU A 232 7.75 -19.78 8.95
CA GLU A 232 6.89 -18.64 9.22
C GLU A 232 6.46 -17.96 7.91
N VAL A 233 5.21 -17.51 7.89
CA VAL A 233 4.69 -16.62 6.86
C VAL A 233 4.36 -15.30 7.55
N THR A 234 4.89 -14.23 6.99
CA THR A 234 4.81 -12.87 7.52
C THR A 234 4.24 -11.94 6.46
N CYS A 235 3.97 -10.70 6.85
CA CYS A 235 3.73 -9.60 5.94
C CYS A 235 5.00 -8.72 5.96
N TYR A 236 5.65 -8.55 4.82
CA TYR A 236 6.92 -7.82 4.70
C TYR A 236 6.72 -6.48 3.98
N SER A 237 7.42 -5.45 4.44
CA SER A 237 7.46 -4.16 3.76
C SER A 237 8.37 -4.20 2.52
N HIS A 238 8.56 -3.08 1.84
CA HIS A 238 9.59 -2.96 0.80
C HIS A 238 11.02 -2.99 1.39
N PRO A 239 12.05 -3.29 0.55
CA PRO A 239 11.97 -3.72 -0.85
C PRO A 239 11.48 -5.17 -1.01
N ARG A 240 10.96 -5.54 -2.19
CA ARG A 240 10.56 -6.93 -2.48
C ARG A 240 11.77 -7.83 -2.69
N ASP A 241 11.69 -9.09 -2.26
CA ASP A 241 12.74 -10.09 -2.44
C ASP A 241 12.21 -11.46 -2.93
N ASP A 242 13.09 -12.46 -2.98
CA ASP A 242 12.74 -13.80 -3.47
C ASP A 242 11.70 -14.53 -2.60
N ASN A 243 11.53 -14.12 -1.34
CA ASN A 243 10.59 -14.71 -0.39
C ASN A 243 9.16 -14.15 -0.53
N ASP A 244 8.97 -13.13 -1.37
CA ASP A 244 7.65 -12.56 -1.71
C ASP A 244 6.99 -13.29 -2.90
N TYR A 245 7.69 -14.25 -3.51
CA TYR A 245 7.22 -14.92 -4.70
C TYR A 245 6.37 -16.15 -4.42
N TRP A 246 5.14 -16.12 -4.93
CA TRP A 246 4.18 -17.19 -4.83
C TRP A 246 3.74 -17.68 -6.20
N SER A 247 3.01 -18.79 -6.21
CA SER A 247 2.28 -19.31 -7.36
C SER A 247 0.94 -19.86 -6.91
N ILE A 248 -0.13 -19.45 -7.58
CA ILE A 248 -1.45 -20.05 -7.41
C ILE A 248 -1.52 -21.31 -8.27
N VAL A 249 -1.76 -22.45 -7.64
CA VAL A 249 -1.90 -23.74 -8.31
C VAL A 249 -3.35 -24.19 -8.19
N LYS A 250 -4.09 -24.23 -9.30
CA LYS A 250 -5.43 -24.82 -9.31
C LYS A 250 -5.38 -26.28 -8.87
N GLN A 251 -6.25 -26.67 -7.94
CA GLN A 251 -6.57 -28.08 -7.76
C GLN A 251 -7.14 -28.61 -9.07
N ASN A 252 -6.85 -29.88 -9.42
CA ASN A 252 -7.38 -30.52 -10.64
C ASN A 252 -8.90 -30.37 -10.71
N SER A 253 -9.37 -29.31 -11.38
CA SER A 253 -10.76 -28.96 -11.49
C SER A 253 -11.27 -29.39 -12.88
N ARG A 254 -12.58 -29.48 -13.01
CA ARG A 254 -13.22 -29.71 -14.32
C ARG A 254 -13.00 -28.53 -15.28
N ASN A 255 -12.58 -27.38 -14.75
CA ASN A 255 -12.31 -26.17 -15.51
C ASN A 255 -10.87 -26.24 -16.06
N THR A 256 -10.77 -26.49 -17.37
CA THR A 256 -9.49 -26.54 -18.09
C THR A 256 -8.89 -25.16 -18.39
N SER A 257 -9.59 -24.07 -18.04
CA SER A 257 -9.04 -22.72 -18.16
C SER A 257 -7.77 -22.58 -17.33
N LYS A 258 -6.75 -21.98 -17.94
CA LYS A 258 -5.51 -21.61 -17.26
C LYS A 258 -5.70 -20.47 -16.25
N PHE A 259 -6.79 -19.71 -16.37
CA PHE A 259 -7.09 -18.60 -15.47
C PHE A 259 -7.76 -19.07 -14.17
N ILE A 260 -7.53 -18.33 -13.09
CA ILE A 260 -8.13 -18.59 -11.77
C ILE A 260 -9.52 -17.95 -11.71
N SER A 261 -10.56 -18.77 -11.63
CA SER A 261 -11.94 -18.33 -11.45
C SER A 261 -12.36 -18.34 -9.98
N TYR A 262 -13.45 -17.64 -9.66
CA TYR A 262 -13.97 -17.47 -8.28
C TYR A 262 -14.17 -18.81 -7.52
N ASP A 263 -14.72 -19.83 -8.17
CA ASP A 263 -14.98 -21.14 -7.53
C ASP A 263 -13.81 -22.13 -7.63
N ASP A 264 -12.68 -21.73 -8.22
CA ASP A 264 -11.52 -22.61 -8.28
C ASP A 264 -10.95 -22.79 -6.87
N GLN A 265 -10.82 -24.05 -6.45
CA GLN A 265 -10.05 -24.38 -5.27
C GLN A 265 -8.57 -24.37 -5.63
N ILE A 266 -7.76 -23.68 -4.83
CA ILE A 266 -6.36 -23.43 -5.14
C ILE A 266 -5.44 -23.89 -4.01
N PHE A 267 -4.17 -24.09 -4.37
CA PHE A 267 -3.05 -24.13 -3.46
C PHE A 267 -2.22 -22.87 -3.70
N LEU A 268 -1.63 -22.33 -2.64
CA LEU A 268 -0.67 -21.23 -2.78
C LEU A 268 0.72 -21.73 -2.44
N GLN A 269 1.58 -21.84 -3.45
CA GLN A 269 2.93 -22.37 -3.32
C GLN A 269 3.93 -21.21 -3.21
N HIS A 270 4.77 -21.24 -2.19
CA HIS A 270 5.93 -20.36 -2.09
C HIS A 270 7.01 -20.85 -3.07
N ILE A 271 7.47 -19.98 -3.97
CA ILE A 271 8.34 -20.38 -5.07
C ILE A 271 9.70 -20.85 -4.56
N GLU A 272 10.30 -20.10 -3.64
CA GLU A 272 11.68 -20.34 -3.20
C GLU A 272 11.82 -21.67 -2.46
N THR A 273 10.85 -22.05 -1.64
CA THR A 273 10.91 -23.30 -0.85
C THR A 273 10.08 -24.43 -1.44
N GLY A 274 9.25 -24.17 -2.45
CA GLY A 274 8.32 -25.13 -3.03
C GLY A 274 7.18 -25.58 -2.09
N LYS A 275 7.10 -25.03 -0.87
CA LYS A 275 6.09 -25.38 0.14
C LYS A 275 4.80 -24.60 -0.05
N TYR A 276 3.74 -25.05 0.59
CA TYR A 276 2.42 -24.48 0.45
C TYR A 276 1.99 -23.70 1.69
N LEU A 277 1.29 -22.58 1.47
CA LEU A 277 0.61 -21.84 2.52
C LEU A 277 -0.40 -22.76 3.23
N ASN A 278 -0.38 -22.76 4.55
CA ASN A 278 -1.20 -23.60 5.39
C ASN A 278 -1.62 -22.87 6.68
N GLY A 279 -2.64 -23.39 7.35
CA GLY A 279 -3.10 -22.93 8.66
C GLY A 279 -2.92 -24.02 9.71
N SER A 280 -2.68 -23.60 10.95
CA SER A 280 -2.65 -24.49 12.11
C SER A 280 -3.80 -24.16 13.07
N ASP A 281 -4.26 -25.15 13.83
CA ASP A 281 -5.22 -24.93 14.92
C ASP A 281 -4.61 -24.18 16.11
N GLN A 282 -3.28 -24.06 16.14
CA GLN A 282 -2.56 -23.26 17.13
C GLN A 282 -2.85 -21.77 16.94
N ASP A 283 -2.89 -21.06 18.06
CA ASP A 283 -2.98 -19.61 18.04
C ASP A 283 -1.65 -19.01 17.52
N SER A 284 -1.80 -17.89 16.82
CA SER A 284 -0.69 -17.08 16.35
C SER A 284 0.13 -16.52 17.54
N PHE A 285 1.33 -16.01 17.28
CA PHE A 285 2.18 -15.34 18.26
C PHE A 285 1.45 -14.22 19.00
N SER A 286 0.75 -13.37 18.27
CA SER A 286 -0.04 -12.28 18.86
C SER A 286 -1.32 -12.75 19.54
N LYS A 287 -1.74 -14.01 19.31
CA LYS A 287 -3.03 -14.59 19.74
C LYS A 287 -4.25 -13.85 19.16
N LEU A 288 -4.06 -13.05 18.11
CA LEU A 288 -5.14 -12.35 17.42
C LEU A 288 -5.85 -13.23 16.37
N GLY A 289 -5.24 -14.36 16.01
CA GLY A 289 -5.80 -15.31 15.07
C GLY A 289 -5.11 -16.68 15.15
N LYS A 290 -5.30 -17.48 14.11
CA LYS A 290 -4.65 -18.78 13.93
C LYS A 290 -3.34 -18.62 13.17
N LEU A 291 -2.38 -19.47 13.51
CA LEU A 291 -1.04 -19.45 12.92
C LEU A 291 -1.10 -19.78 11.43
N VAL A 292 -0.42 -18.96 10.61
CA VAL A 292 -0.16 -19.20 9.19
C VAL A 292 1.29 -19.67 9.04
N LEU A 293 1.51 -20.68 8.21
CA LEU A 293 2.83 -21.26 7.97
C LEU A 293 2.96 -21.83 6.57
N CYS A 294 4.17 -22.18 6.16
CA CYS A 294 4.41 -23.01 4.98
C CYS A 294 4.75 -24.46 5.37
N SER A 295 4.18 -25.41 4.63
CA SER A 295 4.43 -26.85 4.82
C SER A 295 4.46 -27.61 3.49
N ASP A 296 5.04 -28.82 3.48
CA ASP A 296 5.04 -29.69 2.30
C ASP A 296 3.63 -30.18 1.94
N ASN A 297 2.73 -30.25 2.94
CA ASN A 297 1.33 -30.59 2.72
C ASN A 297 0.57 -29.37 2.16
N ALA A 298 -0.02 -29.54 0.98
CA ALA A 298 -0.82 -28.51 0.36
C ALA A 298 -2.20 -28.40 1.04
N ALA A 299 -2.49 -27.23 1.62
CA ALA A 299 -3.82 -26.91 2.13
C ALA A 299 -4.67 -26.31 1.03
N LEU A 300 -5.94 -26.75 0.99
CA LEU A 300 -6.89 -26.22 0.03
C LEU A 300 -7.39 -24.86 0.48
N LEU A 301 -7.28 -23.89 -0.42
CA LEU A 301 -7.70 -22.51 -0.19
C LEU A 301 -8.78 -22.14 -1.20
N ASN A 302 -9.66 -21.23 -0.80
CA ASN A 302 -10.62 -20.61 -1.71
C ASN A 302 -10.30 -19.12 -1.84
N THR A 303 -10.37 -18.59 -3.04
CA THR A 303 -10.33 -17.15 -3.28
C THR A 303 -11.74 -16.60 -3.40
N GLN A 304 -11.99 -15.43 -2.83
CA GLN A 304 -13.24 -14.71 -3.04
C GLN A 304 -12.91 -13.34 -3.61
N ALA A 305 -13.06 -13.18 -4.93
CA ALA A 305 -13.03 -11.89 -5.60
C ALA A 305 -14.33 -11.11 -5.29
N PHE A 306 -14.27 -9.77 -5.34
CA PHE A 306 -15.44 -8.92 -5.10
C PHE A 306 -16.29 -8.67 -6.34
N ASP A 307 -15.68 -8.86 -7.52
CA ASP A 307 -16.34 -8.79 -8.81
C ASP A 307 -16.31 -10.21 -9.43
N ASP A 308 -17.43 -10.64 -10.02
CA ASP A 308 -17.59 -12.01 -10.50
C ASP A 308 -16.64 -12.30 -11.70
N PHE A 309 -16.22 -13.57 -11.79
CA PHE A 309 -15.60 -14.29 -12.91
C PHE A 309 -14.12 -14.70 -12.78
N ILE A 310 -13.12 -13.81 -12.75
CA ILE A 310 -11.70 -14.20 -12.87
C ILE A 310 -10.79 -13.31 -12.01
N LEU A 311 -9.80 -13.90 -11.34
CA LEU A 311 -8.79 -13.15 -10.59
C LEU A 311 -7.92 -12.33 -11.55
N GLU A 312 -7.68 -11.06 -11.22
CA GLU A 312 -6.95 -10.09 -12.03
C GLU A 312 -5.88 -9.38 -11.20
N VAL A 313 -4.82 -8.91 -11.86
CA VAL A 313 -3.81 -8.01 -11.26
C VAL A 313 -4.50 -6.72 -10.77
N ASN A 314 -4.07 -6.23 -9.61
CA ASN A 314 -4.59 -5.03 -8.94
C ASN A 314 -6.08 -5.06 -8.55
N LYS A 315 -6.76 -6.22 -8.64
CA LYS A 315 -8.12 -6.40 -8.14
C LYS A 315 -8.13 -7.01 -6.74
N PRO A 316 -8.83 -6.39 -5.77
CA PRO A 316 -8.97 -6.94 -4.43
C PRO A 316 -9.67 -8.29 -4.40
N PHE A 317 -9.19 -9.17 -3.52
CA PHE A 317 -9.80 -10.46 -3.21
C PHE A 317 -9.48 -10.84 -1.76
N THR A 318 -10.11 -11.92 -1.28
CA THR A 318 -9.75 -12.55 -0.02
C THR A 318 -9.29 -13.98 -0.23
N ILE A 319 -8.42 -14.47 0.65
CA ILE A 319 -7.96 -15.87 0.69
C ILE A 319 -8.56 -16.53 1.92
N LYS A 320 -9.22 -17.67 1.74
CA LYS A 320 -9.86 -18.45 2.81
C LYS A 320 -9.21 -19.80 2.99
N PHE A 321 -9.04 -20.18 4.25
CA PHE A 321 -8.70 -21.54 4.69
C PHE A 321 -9.78 -21.99 5.67
N ASN A 322 -10.52 -23.04 5.32
CA ASN A 322 -11.73 -23.45 6.07
C ASN A 322 -12.68 -22.25 6.27
N ASN A 323 -12.99 -21.91 7.52
CA ASN A 323 -13.85 -20.79 7.91
C ASN A 323 -13.07 -19.52 8.33
N TYR A 324 -11.80 -19.42 7.94
CA TYR A 324 -10.93 -18.31 8.30
C TYR A 324 -10.45 -17.56 7.06
N PHE A 325 -10.24 -16.25 7.21
CA PHE A 325 -9.67 -15.34 6.22
C PHE A 325 -8.21 -15.11 6.53
N LEU A 326 -7.35 -15.15 5.51
CA LEU A 326 -5.96 -14.75 5.62
C LEU A 326 -5.91 -13.24 5.83
N ALA A 327 -5.20 -12.78 6.85
CA ALA A 327 -5.13 -11.38 7.23
C ALA A 327 -3.73 -10.98 7.67
N GLN A 328 -3.42 -9.70 7.47
CA GLN A 328 -2.26 -9.06 8.07
C GLN A 328 -2.58 -8.60 9.49
N SER A 329 -1.81 -9.06 10.47
CA SER A 329 -1.93 -8.59 11.85
C SER A 329 -1.36 -7.17 12.01
N SER A 330 -1.87 -6.42 12.97
CA SER A 330 -1.21 -5.20 13.45
C SER A 330 0.04 -5.48 14.29
N SER A 331 0.23 -6.73 14.72
CA SER A 331 1.36 -7.15 15.56
C SER A 331 2.60 -7.51 14.72
N ARG A 332 3.78 -7.32 15.32
CA ARG A 332 5.05 -7.78 14.73
C ARG A 332 5.08 -9.31 14.57
N ALA A 333 5.83 -9.75 13.56
CA ALA A 333 6.16 -11.16 13.35
C ALA A 333 7.06 -11.73 14.46
N GLU A 334 7.10 -13.05 14.59
CA GLU A 334 7.93 -13.75 15.59
C GLU A 334 9.42 -13.64 15.25
N SER A 335 9.77 -13.69 13.97
CA SER A 335 11.14 -13.55 13.46
C SER A 335 11.88 -12.30 13.96
N ASN A 336 11.16 -11.20 14.21
CA ASN A 336 11.70 -9.87 14.52
C ASN A 336 12.77 -9.37 13.52
N THR A 337 12.77 -9.90 12.29
CA THR A 337 13.67 -9.47 11.22
C THR A 337 13.03 -8.36 10.40
N GLY A 338 13.64 -7.16 10.41
CA GLY A 338 13.16 -6.02 9.64
C GLY A 338 11.76 -5.54 10.06
N ILE A 339 11.08 -4.83 9.15
CA ILE A 339 9.71 -4.36 9.36
C ILE A 339 8.75 -5.44 8.85
N GLN A 340 8.48 -6.40 9.73
CA GLN A 340 7.60 -7.53 9.46
C GLN A 340 6.43 -7.58 10.44
N GLN A 341 5.28 -7.95 9.90
CA GLN A 341 4.06 -8.19 10.67
C GLN A 341 3.62 -9.63 10.56
N GLU A 342 2.88 -10.08 11.55
CA GLU A 342 2.39 -11.45 11.56
C GLU A 342 1.31 -11.65 10.49
N CYS A 343 1.40 -12.74 9.72
CA CYS A 343 0.29 -13.20 8.89
C CYS A 343 -0.56 -14.19 9.70
N ILE A 344 -1.87 -13.97 9.76
CA ILE A 344 -2.79 -14.74 10.61
C ILE A 344 -4.05 -15.15 9.87
N TYR A 345 -4.71 -16.19 10.36
CA TYR A 345 -6.06 -16.57 9.94
C TYR A 345 -7.10 -16.08 10.96
N VAL A 346 -8.09 -15.29 10.52
CA VAL A 346 -9.13 -14.69 11.38
C VAL A 346 -10.54 -15.12 10.96
N LYS A 347 -11.48 -15.19 11.89
CA LYS A 347 -12.86 -15.62 11.58
C LYS A 347 -13.69 -14.54 10.88
N LYS A 348 -13.43 -13.27 11.22
CA LYS A 348 -14.20 -12.13 10.72
C LYS A 348 -13.39 -11.42 9.64
N GLN A 349 -14.00 -11.26 8.48
CA GLN A 349 -13.43 -10.46 7.40
C GLN A 349 -13.33 -8.98 7.82
N SER A 350 -12.20 -8.37 7.46
CA SER A 350 -11.89 -6.95 7.68
C SER A 350 -11.01 -6.45 6.52
N GLN A 351 -10.65 -5.16 6.54
CA GLN A 351 -9.72 -4.57 5.56
C GLN A 351 -8.34 -5.27 5.53
N GLU A 352 -7.89 -5.81 6.67
CA GLU A 352 -6.65 -6.57 6.76
C GLU A 352 -6.70 -7.90 6.01
N CYS A 353 -7.90 -8.36 5.61
CA CYS A 353 -8.11 -9.56 4.80
C CYS A 353 -8.10 -9.30 3.30
N LEU A 354 -7.99 -8.03 2.87
CA LEU A 354 -8.01 -7.64 1.46
C LEU A 354 -6.61 -7.75 0.86
N TRP A 355 -6.48 -8.60 -0.15
CA TRP A 355 -5.25 -8.84 -0.88
C TRP A 355 -5.44 -8.46 -2.34
N ILE A 356 -4.35 -8.15 -3.02
CA ILE A 356 -4.27 -8.03 -4.48
C ILE A 356 -3.11 -8.87 -5.01
N ILE A 357 -3.19 -9.24 -6.27
CA ILE A 357 -1.99 -9.62 -7.00
C ILE A 357 -1.35 -8.31 -7.49
N GLU A 358 -0.23 -7.93 -6.89
CA GLU A 358 0.53 -6.74 -7.28
C GLU A 358 1.12 -6.92 -8.67
N LYS A 359 1.74 -8.09 -8.91
CA LYS A 359 2.48 -8.35 -10.14
C LYS A 359 2.43 -9.83 -10.51
N MET A 360 2.38 -10.10 -11.82
CA MET A 360 2.63 -11.42 -12.40
C MET A 360 3.90 -11.34 -13.24
N ILE A 361 4.83 -12.26 -13.00
CA ILE A 361 6.18 -12.28 -13.57
C ILE A 361 6.30 -13.43 -14.58
#